data_AF-A0A7J7LR94-F1
#
_entry.id   AF-A0A7J7LR94-F1
#
_cell.length_a   1.000
_cell.length_b   1.000
_cell.length_c   1.000
_cell.angle_alpha   90.00
_cell.angle_beta   90.00
_cell.angle_gamma   90.00
#
_symmetry.space_group_name_H-M   'P 1'
#
loop_
_entity.id
_entity.type
_entity.pdbx_description
1 polymer ?
#
loop_
_entity_poly.entity_id
_entity_poly.type
_entity_poly.pdbx_seq_one_letter_code
_entity_poly.pdbx_strand_id
1 'polypeptide(L)'
;MSKLPEDIEIEILSWVPAKTLARFRCVCKPWCQLTLNPTFVHLNINRYSKTNPRLLISETSEKQLIYSLDSKARDAKPKRLNLPFFIKIPRHHVEVNGSCNGVVCLSKWEDCYLWNPITNEHVKLPYTPFVISSRFSPRTVFGFGYNSRTKEYKVVRFEFSSHQFGAKVYTLGRDSWKILVRQSNSLYEVSSYNGVVQLNGAIHWMGAYHYHPYPYPIPELDYEINLIISFNLESEELQEIPCPSSLEFENNYFSMCVLEGCLSMFYDDYGDHVEMWVMKDYGVMESWTKLFSIEVPPRSKYTTVLYIPNDGNTLISNDHRFRPFSVTGVRSRFKESCTHIETLLSIASLMTRNGVEIETASMKNNKPE
;
A
#
# COMPACT_ATOMS: atom_id res chain seq x y z
N MET A 1 29.36 -33.69 -15.65
CA MET A 1 29.34 -32.37 -14.97
C MET A 1 28.93 -32.62 -13.52
N SER A 2 29.77 -32.24 -12.56
CA SER A 2 29.41 -32.28 -11.13
C SER A 2 28.21 -31.38 -10.89
N LYS A 3 27.11 -31.93 -10.36
CA LYS A 3 25.96 -31.13 -9.94
C LYS A 3 26.36 -30.33 -8.71
N LEU A 4 25.97 -29.07 -8.67
CA LEU A 4 26.10 -28.25 -7.49
C LEU A 4 25.21 -28.86 -6.38
N PRO A 5 25.65 -28.87 -5.10
CA PRO A 5 24.79 -29.26 -3.99
C PRO A 5 23.54 -28.36 -3.90
N GLU A 6 22.40 -28.94 -3.51
CA GLU A 6 21.09 -28.24 -3.49
C GLU A 6 21.08 -27.02 -2.56
N ASP A 7 21.74 -27.12 -1.41
CA ASP A 7 21.92 -26.03 -0.44
C ASP A 7 22.67 -24.84 -1.06
N ILE A 8 23.68 -25.09 -1.88
CA ILE A 8 24.42 -24.05 -2.59
C ILE A 8 23.57 -23.44 -3.71
N GLU A 9 22.75 -24.24 -4.40
CA GLU A 9 21.80 -23.70 -5.39
C GLU A 9 20.77 -22.79 -4.72
N ILE A 10 20.20 -23.22 -3.59
CA ILE A 10 19.25 -22.42 -2.79
C ILE A 10 19.91 -21.11 -2.33
N GLU A 11 21.14 -21.20 -1.82
CA GLU A 11 21.90 -20.04 -1.38
C GLU A 11 22.03 -19.04 -2.53
N ILE A 12 22.57 -19.46 -3.68
CA ILE A 12 22.77 -18.58 -4.84
C ILE A 12 21.44 -18.01 -5.36
N LEU A 13 20.44 -18.87 -5.60
CA LEU A 13 19.18 -18.46 -6.20
C LEU A 13 18.35 -17.55 -5.29
N SER A 14 18.52 -17.64 -3.98
CA SER A 14 17.82 -16.75 -3.04
C SER A 14 18.23 -15.27 -3.17
N TRP A 15 19.41 -14.98 -3.73
CA TRP A 15 19.89 -13.62 -4.01
C TRP A 15 19.53 -13.10 -5.41
N VAL A 16 18.73 -13.86 -6.17
CA VAL A 16 18.37 -13.50 -7.56
C VAL A 16 17.03 -12.75 -7.59
N PRO A 17 16.85 -11.75 -8.49
CA PRO A 17 15.58 -11.06 -8.64
C PRO A 17 14.40 -12.00 -8.92
N ALA A 18 13.27 -11.77 -8.27
CA ALA A 18 12.05 -12.57 -8.44
C ALA A 18 11.59 -12.68 -9.91
N LYS A 19 11.71 -11.59 -10.69
CA LYS A 19 11.44 -11.61 -12.16
C LYS A 19 12.33 -12.57 -12.93
N THR A 20 13.60 -12.71 -12.53
CA THR A 20 14.55 -13.64 -13.15
C THR A 20 14.25 -15.06 -12.71
N LEU A 21 13.99 -15.28 -11.42
CA LEU A 21 13.57 -16.57 -10.88
C LEU A 21 12.28 -17.08 -11.54
N ALA A 22 11.32 -16.19 -11.86
CA ALA A 22 10.12 -16.55 -12.62
C ALA A 22 10.45 -17.20 -13.97
N ARG A 23 11.50 -16.70 -14.67
CA ARG A 23 11.96 -17.27 -15.96
C ARG A 23 12.71 -18.58 -15.76
N PHE A 24 13.40 -18.75 -14.64
CA PHE A 24 14.14 -19.98 -14.30
C PHE A 24 13.22 -21.19 -14.12
N ARG A 25 11.93 -20.98 -13.88
CA ARG A 25 10.90 -22.04 -13.93
C ARG A 25 10.91 -22.84 -15.24
N CYS A 26 11.32 -22.22 -16.35
CA CYS A 26 11.38 -22.87 -17.67
C CYS A 26 12.68 -23.61 -17.93
N VAL A 27 13.70 -23.48 -17.07
CA VAL A 27 15.03 -24.06 -17.29
C VAL A 27 15.05 -25.54 -16.90
N CYS A 28 14.58 -25.88 -15.69
CA CYS A 28 14.52 -27.25 -15.21
C CYS A 28 13.45 -27.45 -14.13
N LYS A 29 13.03 -28.71 -13.93
CA LYS A 29 12.01 -29.07 -12.93
C LYS A 29 12.42 -28.73 -11.49
N PRO A 30 13.66 -28.98 -11.03
CA PRO A 30 14.08 -28.63 -9.67
C PRO A 30 13.94 -27.13 -9.38
N TRP A 31 14.38 -26.26 -10.28
CA TRP A 31 14.24 -24.80 -10.10
C TRP A 31 12.78 -24.37 -10.13
N CYS A 32 11.97 -24.95 -11.01
CA CYS A 32 10.54 -24.71 -11.00
C CYS A 32 9.92 -25.04 -9.62
N GLN A 33 10.20 -26.22 -9.07
CA GLN A 33 9.72 -26.63 -7.73
C GLN A 33 10.27 -25.72 -6.62
N LEU A 34 11.55 -25.37 -6.68
CA LEU A 34 12.16 -24.47 -5.70
C LEU A 34 11.46 -23.11 -5.66
N THR A 35 11.16 -22.52 -6.82
CA THR A 35 10.45 -21.23 -6.90
C THR A 35 8.96 -21.28 -6.53
N LEU A 36 8.41 -22.48 -6.29
CA LEU A 36 7.06 -22.69 -5.75
C LEU A 36 7.09 -22.97 -4.24
N ASN A 37 8.25 -23.28 -3.68
CA ASN A 37 8.42 -23.57 -2.27
C ASN A 37 8.27 -22.28 -1.43
N PRO A 38 7.29 -22.19 -0.50
CA PRO A 38 7.06 -20.99 0.29
C PRO A 38 8.27 -20.55 1.12
N THR A 39 9.05 -21.51 1.65
CA THR A 39 10.25 -21.23 2.44
C THR A 39 11.31 -20.54 1.58
N PHE A 40 11.54 -21.03 0.36
CA PHE A 40 12.45 -20.39 -0.59
C PHE A 40 11.97 -18.98 -0.99
N VAL A 41 10.67 -18.82 -1.25
CA VAL A 41 10.09 -17.51 -1.58
C VAL A 41 10.31 -16.51 -0.44
N HIS A 42 10.06 -16.91 0.82
CA HIS A 42 10.33 -16.06 1.98
C HIS A 42 11.83 -15.75 2.14
N LEU A 43 12.70 -16.71 1.86
CA LEU A 43 14.15 -16.50 1.88
C LEU A 43 14.58 -15.46 0.83
N ASN A 44 14.06 -15.57 -0.40
CA ASN A 44 14.30 -14.59 -1.47
C ASN A 44 13.77 -13.19 -1.14
N ILE A 45 12.57 -13.11 -0.54
CA ILE A 45 12.01 -11.84 -0.06
C ILE A 45 12.98 -11.16 0.90
N ASN A 46 13.52 -11.91 1.87
CA ASN A 46 14.38 -11.36 2.92
C ASN A 46 15.78 -11.02 2.43
N ARG A 47 16.33 -11.76 1.46
CA ARG A 47 17.70 -11.53 0.94
C ARG A 47 17.75 -10.50 -0.19
N TYR A 48 16.89 -10.66 -1.20
CA TYR A 48 16.91 -9.81 -2.39
C TYR A 48 15.80 -8.76 -2.39
N SER A 49 14.54 -9.14 -2.20
CA SER A 49 13.43 -8.24 -2.55
C SER A 49 13.32 -7.04 -1.60
N LYS A 50 13.51 -7.24 -0.29
CA LYS A 50 13.52 -6.15 0.70
C LYS A 50 14.67 -5.16 0.52
N THR A 51 15.81 -5.62 -0.01
CA THR A 51 16.97 -4.76 -0.29
C THR A 51 16.87 -4.08 -1.65
N ASN A 52 15.90 -4.46 -2.48
CA ASN A 52 15.66 -3.89 -3.82
C ASN A 52 14.19 -3.50 -3.99
N PRO A 53 13.68 -2.56 -3.17
CA PRO A 53 12.31 -2.11 -3.28
C PRO A 53 12.08 -1.39 -4.61
N ARG A 54 10.84 -1.42 -5.05
CA ARG A 54 10.31 -0.61 -6.13
C ARG A 54 9.27 0.33 -5.59
N LEU A 55 9.03 1.36 -6.35
CA LEU A 55 7.94 2.27 -6.07
C LEU A 55 6.80 2.00 -7.05
N LEU A 56 5.59 1.84 -6.52
CA LEU A 56 4.37 1.88 -7.31
C LEU A 56 3.79 3.28 -7.24
N ILE A 57 3.41 3.85 -8.39
CA ILE A 57 2.72 5.13 -8.46
C ILE A 57 1.44 4.99 -9.27
N SER A 58 0.37 5.61 -8.78
CA SER A 58 -0.94 5.66 -9.45
C SER A 58 -1.15 7.00 -10.15
N GLU A 59 -1.52 6.94 -11.42
CA GLU A 59 -1.78 8.08 -12.30
C GLU A 59 -3.16 8.71 -12.04
N THR A 60 -3.26 10.04 -12.11
CA THR A 60 -4.53 10.77 -11.92
C THR A 60 -5.41 10.86 -13.17
N SER A 61 -4.95 10.38 -14.33
CA SER A 61 -5.70 10.50 -15.59
C SER A 61 -6.93 9.58 -15.59
N GLU A 62 -7.85 9.77 -16.54
CA GLU A 62 -9.02 8.88 -16.71
C GLU A 62 -8.65 7.39 -16.88
N LYS A 63 -7.41 7.10 -17.28
CA LYS A 63 -6.90 5.73 -17.48
C LYS A 63 -6.38 5.09 -16.20
N GLN A 64 -6.00 5.89 -15.20
CA GLN A 64 -5.62 5.48 -13.84
C GLN A 64 -4.66 4.29 -13.83
N LEU A 65 -3.54 4.49 -14.51
CA LEU A 65 -2.54 3.46 -14.68
C LEU A 65 -1.62 3.38 -13.46
N ILE A 66 -1.19 2.16 -13.16
CA ILE A 66 -0.16 1.93 -12.15
C ILE A 66 1.18 1.75 -12.86
N TYR A 67 2.20 2.45 -12.35
CA TYR A 67 3.56 2.37 -12.84
C TYR A 67 4.48 1.83 -11.74
N SER A 68 5.53 1.12 -12.17
CA SER A 68 6.60 0.68 -11.30
C SER A 68 7.90 1.41 -11.64
N LEU A 69 8.59 1.89 -10.62
CA LEU A 69 9.89 2.54 -10.72
C LEU A 69 10.92 1.80 -9.88
N ASP A 70 12.16 1.81 -10.37
CA ASP A 70 13.31 1.39 -9.58
C ASP A 70 13.62 2.49 -8.57
N SER A 71 13.51 2.19 -7.28
CA SER A 71 13.73 3.15 -6.19
C SER A 71 15.20 3.61 -6.10
N LYS A 72 16.14 2.84 -6.66
CA LYS A 72 17.59 3.12 -6.58
C LYS A 72 18.13 3.88 -7.78
N ALA A 73 17.40 3.91 -8.89
CA ALA A 73 17.80 4.67 -10.06
C ALA A 73 17.76 6.19 -9.76
N ARG A 74 18.52 7.00 -10.49
CA ARG A 74 18.38 8.48 -10.43
C ARG A 74 17.38 8.98 -11.47
N ASP A 75 17.37 8.33 -12.63
CA ASP A 75 16.45 8.60 -13.74
C ASP A 75 15.75 7.30 -14.12
N ALA A 76 14.66 6.95 -13.44
CA ALA A 76 13.90 5.75 -13.80
C ALA A 76 12.85 6.09 -14.86
N LYS A 77 12.83 5.31 -15.93
CA LYS A 77 11.68 5.29 -16.82
C LYS A 77 10.56 4.47 -16.16
N PRO A 78 9.41 5.08 -15.84
CA PRO A 78 8.31 4.38 -15.20
C PRO A 78 7.80 3.27 -16.12
N LYS A 79 7.80 2.04 -15.61
CA LYS A 79 7.27 0.90 -16.34
C LYS A 79 5.79 0.76 -16.02
N ARG A 80 4.93 1.02 -17.02
CA ARG A 80 3.50 0.76 -16.90
C ARG A 80 3.26 -0.71 -16.55
N LEU A 81 2.44 -0.94 -15.55
CA LEU A 81 1.94 -2.26 -15.24
C LEU A 81 0.56 -2.45 -15.88
N ASN A 82 0.35 -3.65 -16.43
CA ASN A 82 -0.93 -4.03 -17.00
C ASN A 82 -1.75 -4.72 -15.92
N LEU A 83 -2.89 -4.15 -15.57
CA LEU A 83 -3.76 -4.72 -14.56
C LEU A 83 -4.72 -5.71 -15.24
N PRO A 84 -4.67 -7.01 -14.91
CA PRO A 84 -5.35 -8.04 -15.69
C PRO A 84 -6.87 -8.12 -15.46
N PHE A 85 -7.40 -7.48 -14.41
CA PHE A 85 -8.79 -7.63 -13.94
C PHE A 85 -9.66 -6.38 -14.08
N PHE A 86 -9.11 -5.23 -14.49
CA PHE A 86 -9.94 -4.03 -14.65
C PHE A 86 -10.63 -4.02 -16.01
N ILE A 87 -11.91 -4.40 -16.00
CA ILE A 87 -12.86 -3.97 -17.03
C ILE A 87 -12.90 -2.44 -16.97
N LYS A 88 -12.78 -1.80 -18.14
CA LYS A 88 -12.81 -0.35 -18.34
C LYS A 88 -14.18 0.23 -17.94
N ILE A 89 -14.54 0.20 -16.67
CA ILE A 89 -15.64 1.02 -16.15
C ILE A 89 -15.08 2.44 -16.08
N PRO A 90 -15.55 3.37 -16.92
CA PRO A 90 -15.08 4.74 -16.91
C PRO A 90 -15.38 5.39 -15.54
N ARG A 91 -14.54 6.36 -15.13
CA ARG A 91 -14.80 7.31 -14.02
C ARG A 91 -14.59 6.85 -12.57
N HIS A 92 -14.10 5.64 -12.28
CA HIS A 92 -13.81 5.23 -10.88
C HIS A 92 -12.34 4.97 -10.63
N HIS A 93 -11.78 5.72 -9.67
CA HIS A 93 -10.40 5.70 -9.16
C HIS A 93 -9.96 4.31 -8.67
N VAL A 94 -8.79 3.85 -9.13
CA VAL A 94 -8.06 2.72 -8.55
C VAL A 94 -7.12 3.25 -7.48
N GLU A 95 -7.30 2.77 -6.25
CA GLU A 95 -6.50 3.17 -5.10
C GLU A 95 -5.55 2.04 -4.69
N VAL A 96 -4.33 2.41 -4.27
CA VAL A 96 -3.32 1.48 -3.75
C VAL A 96 -3.38 1.49 -2.23
N ASN A 97 -3.98 0.45 -1.66
CA ASN A 97 -4.26 0.35 -0.22
C ASN A 97 -3.14 -0.38 0.55
N GLY A 98 -1.91 -0.22 0.07
CA GLY A 98 -0.71 -0.86 0.61
C GLY A 98 -0.20 -2.07 -0.17
N SER A 99 1.05 -2.41 0.07
CA SER A 99 1.71 -3.61 -0.43
C SER A 99 2.40 -4.33 0.72
N CYS A 100 2.28 -5.65 0.76
CA CYS A 100 2.89 -6.47 1.78
C CYS A 100 3.48 -7.75 1.17
N ASN A 101 4.74 -8.04 1.48
CA ASN A 101 5.50 -9.18 0.94
C ASN A 101 5.46 -9.30 -0.60
N GLY A 102 5.21 -8.19 -1.30
CA GLY A 102 5.09 -8.11 -2.76
C GLY A 102 3.71 -8.44 -3.33
N VAL A 103 2.70 -8.63 -2.49
CA VAL A 103 1.29 -8.58 -2.89
C VAL A 103 0.80 -7.15 -2.71
N VAL A 104 0.01 -6.66 -3.65
CA VAL A 104 -0.55 -5.30 -3.68
C VAL A 104 -2.06 -5.40 -3.46
N CYS A 105 -2.57 -4.56 -2.56
CA CYS A 105 -4.01 -4.40 -2.36
C CYS A 105 -4.51 -3.21 -3.16
N LEU A 106 -5.42 -3.46 -4.09
CA LEU A 106 -6.04 -2.43 -4.93
C LEU A 106 -7.53 -2.38 -4.63
N SER A 107 -8.09 -1.18 -4.57
CA SER A 107 -9.55 -1.01 -4.51
C SER A 107 -10.04 -0.21 -5.70
N LYS A 108 -11.28 -0.45 -6.07
CA LYS A 108 -12.02 0.38 -7.03
C LYS A 108 -13.46 0.42 -6.57
N TRP A 109 -13.88 1.58 -6.09
CA TRP A 109 -15.18 1.72 -5.41
C TRP A 109 -15.26 0.74 -4.22
N GLU A 110 -16.25 -0.16 -4.20
CA GLU A 110 -16.50 -1.11 -3.10
C GLU A 110 -15.69 -2.41 -3.25
N ASP A 111 -15.13 -2.64 -4.43
CA ASP A 111 -14.39 -3.85 -4.73
C ASP A 111 -12.94 -3.75 -4.27
N CYS A 112 -12.45 -4.84 -3.68
CA CYS A 112 -11.07 -4.99 -3.27
C CYS A 112 -10.42 -6.17 -4.00
N TYR A 113 -9.20 -5.97 -4.49
CA TYR A 113 -8.42 -6.93 -5.23
C TYR A 113 -7.05 -7.09 -4.60
N LEU A 114 -6.57 -8.33 -4.55
CA LEU A 114 -5.16 -8.60 -4.27
C LEU A 114 -4.48 -8.99 -5.58
N TRP A 115 -3.28 -8.51 -5.79
CA TRP A 115 -2.54 -8.74 -7.03
C TRP A 115 -1.03 -8.84 -6.78
N ASN A 116 -0.41 -9.83 -7.41
CA ASN A 116 1.04 -9.95 -7.48
C ASN A 116 1.49 -9.58 -8.92
N PRO A 117 2.18 -8.44 -9.12
CA PRO A 117 2.63 -8.01 -10.44
C PRO A 117 3.63 -8.95 -11.13
N ILE A 118 4.32 -9.81 -10.39
CA ILE A 118 5.37 -10.71 -10.91
C ILE A 118 4.78 -12.03 -11.39
N THR A 119 3.91 -12.65 -10.58
CA THR A 119 3.23 -13.89 -10.96
C THR A 119 1.98 -13.63 -11.79
N ASN A 120 1.50 -12.38 -11.80
CA ASN A 120 0.24 -11.94 -12.40
C ASN A 120 -1.01 -12.61 -11.79
N GLU A 121 -0.84 -13.33 -10.67
CA GLU A 121 -1.94 -13.84 -9.87
C GLU A 121 -2.72 -12.68 -9.28
N HIS A 122 -4.04 -12.83 -9.26
CA HIS A 122 -4.95 -11.88 -8.65
C HIS A 122 -6.21 -12.56 -8.17
N VAL A 123 -6.88 -11.92 -7.21
CA VAL A 123 -8.18 -12.36 -6.70
C VAL A 123 -9.00 -11.14 -6.31
N LYS A 124 -10.29 -11.17 -6.64
CA LYS A 124 -11.28 -10.25 -6.09
C LYS A 124 -11.75 -10.79 -4.75
N LEU A 125 -11.72 -9.99 -3.70
CA LEU A 125 -12.20 -10.42 -2.39
C LEU A 125 -13.73 -10.57 -2.39
N PRO A 126 -14.29 -11.46 -1.55
CA PRO A 126 -15.72 -11.66 -1.46
C PRO A 126 -16.46 -10.35 -1.18
N TYR A 127 -17.60 -10.16 -1.82
CA TYR A 127 -18.49 -9.05 -1.51
C TYR A 127 -18.96 -9.10 -0.05
N THR A 128 -19.12 -7.94 0.57
CA THR A 128 -19.71 -7.82 1.91
C THR A 128 -20.71 -6.66 1.94
N PRO A 129 -21.95 -6.88 2.43
CA PRO A 129 -22.92 -5.80 2.58
C PRO A 129 -22.45 -4.78 3.62
N PHE A 130 -22.71 -3.49 3.42
CA PHE A 130 -22.39 -2.45 4.39
C PHE A 130 -22.96 -2.74 5.78
N VAL A 131 -22.19 -2.41 6.83
CA VAL A 131 -22.68 -2.46 8.21
C VAL A 131 -23.33 -1.15 8.63
N ILE A 132 -23.03 -0.03 7.95
CA ILE A 132 -23.65 1.26 8.22
C ILE A 132 -24.84 1.51 7.28
N SER A 133 -25.81 2.29 7.77
CA SER A 133 -26.98 2.72 6.99
C SER A 133 -26.74 4.12 6.47
N SER A 134 -26.97 4.34 5.17
CA SER A 134 -26.78 5.64 4.53
C SER A 134 -27.72 5.80 3.35
N ARG A 135 -28.13 7.05 3.08
CA ARG A 135 -28.92 7.38 1.88
C ARG A 135 -28.13 7.19 0.58
N PHE A 136 -26.81 7.34 0.67
CA PHE A 136 -25.87 7.14 -0.44
C PHE A 136 -24.90 6.00 -0.10
N SER A 137 -24.25 5.41 -1.11
CA SER A 137 -23.23 4.40 -0.85
C SER A 137 -22.13 4.97 0.07
N PRO A 138 -21.82 4.31 1.21
CA PRO A 138 -20.74 4.72 2.09
C PRO A 138 -19.40 4.88 1.37
N ARG A 139 -18.59 5.84 1.81
CA ARG A 139 -17.19 5.89 1.39
C ARG A 139 -16.44 4.73 2.04
N THR A 140 -15.60 4.04 1.26
CA THR A 140 -14.81 2.92 1.76
C THR A 140 -13.32 3.20 1.65
N VAL A 141 -12.58 2.83 2.70
CA VAL A 141 -11.12 2.88 2.74
C VAL A 141 -10.60 1.51 3.13
N PHE A 142 -9.53 1.06 2.46
CA PHE A 142 -8.93 -0.23 2.75
C PHE A 142 -7.52 -0.09 3.31
N GLY A 143 -7.02 -1.17 3.89
CA GLY A 143 -5.59 -1.36 4.09
C GLY A 143 -5.24 -2.83 4.20
N PHE A 144 -3.99 -3.15 3.87
CA PHE A 144 -3.53 -4.53 3.76
C PHE A 144 -2.26 -4.75 4.55
N GLY A 145 -2.18 -5.88 5.24
CA GLY A 145 -1.00 -6.25 5.99
C GLY A 145 -0.85 -7.73 6.30
N TYR A 146 0.31 -8.07 6.83
CA TYR A 146 0.74 -9.42 7.20
C TYR A 146 1.15 -9.48 8.66
N ASN A 147 0.56 -10.40 9.41
CA ASN A 147 0.98 -10.74 10.76
C ASN A 147 2.06 -11.81 10.69
N SER A 148 3.29 -11.48 11.09
CA SER A 148 4.43 -12.41 11.08
C SER A 148 4.30 -13.54 12.12
N ARG A 149 3.58 -13.31 13.22
CA ARG A 149 3.38 -14.30 14.29
C ARG A 149 2.33 -15.34 13.88
N THR A 150 1.15 -14.89 13.47
CA THR A 150 0.06 -15.80 13.03
C THR A 150 0.25 -16.28 11.59
N LYS A 151 1.18 -15.67 10.85
CA LYS A 151 1.44 -15.90 9.43
C LYS A 151 0.20 -15.69 8.57
N GLU A 152 -0.69 -14.79 8.98
CA GLU A 152 -1.93 -14.46 8.28
C GLU A 152 -1.82 -13.12 7.58
N TYR A 153 -2.46 -13.02 6.42
CA TYR A 153 -2.67 -11.76 5.74
C TYR A 153 -4.07 -11.25 6.05
N LYS A 154 -4.21 -9.95 6.25
CA LYS A 154 -5.49 -9.31 6.57
C LYS A 154 -5.71 -8.06 5.73
N VAL A 155 -6.95 -7.87 5.32
CA VAL A 155 -7.45 -6.65 4.68
C VAL A 155 -8.47 -6.02 5.60
N VAL A 156 -8.25 -4.76 5.97
CA VAL A 156 -9.21 -3.95 6.72
C VAL A 156 -10.02 -3.14 5.73
N ARG A 157 -11.33 -3.02 5.99
CA ARG A 157 -12.26 -2.15 5.27
C ARG A 157 -12.95 -1.25 6.28
N PHE A 158 -12.81 0.04 6.11
CA PHE A 158 -13.61 1.06 6.79
C PHE A 158 -14.77 1.49 5.91
N GLU A 159 -15.87 1.86 6.55
CA GLU A 159 -17.10 2.36 5.94
C GLU A 159 -17.49 3.65 6.65
N PHE A 160 -17.66 4.72 5.88
CA PHE A 160 -17.99 6.05 6.41
C PHE A 160 -19.25 6.59 5.74
N SER A 161 -20.15 7.12 6.57
CA SER A 161 -21.23 8.02 6.17
C SER A 161 -21.17 9.27 7.04
N SER A 162 -22.05 10.24 6.82
CA SER A 162 -22.02 11.53 7.52
C SER A 162 -22.03 11.45 9.05
N HIS A 163 -22.54 10.35 9.64
CA HIS A 163 -22.65 10.20 11.10
C HIS A 163 -22.32 8.78 11.59
N GLN A 164 -21.88 7.89 10.70
CA GLN A 164 -21.68 6.49 11.05
C GLN A 164 -20.34 5.97 10.56
N PHE A 165 -19.71 5.23 11.46
CA PHE A 165 -18.48 4.51 11.24
C PHE A 165 -18.71 3.00 11.33
N GLY A 166 -18.16 2.27 10.37
CA GLY A 166 -18.11 0.82 10.36
C GLY A 166 -16.72 0.33 10.00
N ALA A 167 -16.32 -0.81 10.56
CA ALA A 167 -15.05 -1.45 10.23
C ALA A 167 -15.20 -2.96 10.15
N LYS A 168 -14.49 -3.56 9.21
CA LYS A 168 -14.41 -5.01 9.01
C LYS A 168 -13.00 -5.43 8.68
N VAL A 169 -12.70 -6.69 8.95
CA VAL A 169 -11.45 -7.34 8.55
C VAL A 169 -11.74 -8.63 7.81
N TYR A 170 -11.01 -8.85 6.72
CA TYR A 170 -10.95 -10.09 6.00
C TYR A 170 -9.58 -10.72 6.21
N THR A 171 -9.57 -11.95 6.73
CA THR A 171 -8.33 -12.74 6.80
C THR A 171 -8.29 -13.66 5.58
N LEU A 172 -7.19 -13.64 4.83
CA LEU A 172 -7.06 -14.45 3.61
C LEU A 172 -7.19 -15.94 3.95
N GLY A 173 -7.91 -16.66 3.08
CA GLY A 173 -8.25 -18.07 3.28
C GLY A 173 -9.43 -18.33 4.22
N ARG A 174 -10.19 -17.28 4.57
CA ARG A 174 -11.51 -17.40 5.23
C ARG A 174 -12.63 -17.04 4.26
N ASP A 175 -13.85 -17.49 4.54
CA ASP A 175 -14.98 -17.34 3.62
C ASP A 175 -15.70 -15.99 3.74
N SER A 176 -15.53 -15.28 4.86
CA SER A 176 -16.30 -14.07 5.16
C SER A 176 -15.51 -12.99 5.89
N TRP A 177 -16.03 -11.77 5.78
CA TRP A 177 -15.53 -10.60 6.51
C TRP A 177 -16.01 -10.65 7.97
N LYS A 178 -15.09 -10.51 8.92
CA LYS A 178 -15.40 -10.31 10.34
C LYS A 178 -15.71 -8.84 10.58
N ILE A 179 -16.83 -8.55 11.24
CA ILE A 179 -17.17 -7.19 11.63
C ILE A 179 -16.37 -6.83 12.89
N LEU A 180 -15.66 -5.71 12.83
CA LEU A 180 -14.90 -5.14 13.95
C LEU A 180 -15.72 -4.11 14.70
N VAL A 181 -16.33 -3.18 13.95
CA VAL A 181 -17.13 -2.09 14.51
C VAL A 181 -18.47 -2.05 13.77
N ARG A 182 -19.55 -2.10 14.54
CA ARG A 182 -20.92 -1.90 14.05
C ARG A 182 -21.39 -0.50 14.42
N GLN A 183 -21.63 0.33 13.42
CA GLN A 183 -22.42 1.57 13.54
C GLN A 183 -22.03 2.41 14.77
N SER A 184 -20.75 2.78 14.84
CA SER A 184 -20.28 3.70 15.87
C SER A 184 -20.56 5.14 15.45
N ASN A 185 -20.90 5.97 16.43
CA ASN A 185 -21.01 7.42 16.26
C ASN A 185 -19.65 8.12 16.49
N SER A 186 -18.57 7.36 16.70
CA SER A 186 -17.23 7.93 16.84
C SER A 186 -16.87 8.72 15.58
N LEU A 187 -16.36 9.93 15.81
CA LEU A 187 -16.35 11.01 14.84
C LEU A 187 -15.15 10.97 13.89
N TYR A 188 -14.26 9.97 13.88
CA TYR A 188 -13.09 10.04 12.98
C TYR A 188 -13.33 9.42 11.60
N GLU A 189 -12.75 10.04 10.58
CA GLU A 189 -12.63 9.53 9.21
C GLU A 189 -11.17 9.21 8.89
N VAL A 190 -10.89 8.16 8.09
CA VAL A 190 -9.52 7.86 7.63
C VAL A 190 -9.34 8.12 6.14
N SER A 191 -8.15 8.55 5.72
CA SER A 191 -7.83 8.78 4.29
C SER A 191 -6.96 7.65 3.72
N SER A 192 -7.30 7.15 2.53
CA SER A 192 -6.42 6.29 1.72
C SER A 192 -5.38 7.12 0.94
N TYR A 193 -5.69 8.36 0.60
CA TYR A 193 -4.85 9.23 -0.24
C TYR A 193 -3.56 9.71 0.43
N ASN A 194 -3.50 9.62 1.75
CA ASN A 194 -2.36 10.09 2.54
C ASN A 194 -1.41 8.94 2.90
N GLY A 195 -1.50 7.82 2.18
CA GLY A 195 -0.66 6.64 2.37
C GLY A 195 -1.19 5.69 3.45
N VAL A 196 -1.18 4.40 3.12
CA VAL A 196 -1.49 3.31 4.04
C VAL A 196 -0.22 2.50 4.28
N VAL A 197 0.24 2.43 5.52
CA VAL A 197 1.55 1.85 5.84
C VAL A 197 1.46 0.77 6.90
N GLN A 198 2.23 -0.31 6.71
CA GLN A 198 2.38 -1.36 7.72
C GLN A 198 3.70 -1.17 8.47
N LEU A 199 3.62 -1.12 9.81
CA LEU A 199 4.78 -1.09 10.70
C LEU A 199 4.44 -1.79 12.02
N ASN A 200 5.41 -2.42 12.70
CA ASN A 200 5.24 -2.98 14.05
C ASN A 200 4.01 -3.91 14.24
N GLY A 201 3.65 -4.66 13.19
CA GLY A 201 2.49 -5.56 13.23
C GLY A 201 1.13 -4.86 13.15
N ALA A 202 1.10 -3.57 12.81
CA ALA A 202 -0.10 -2.79 12.61
C ALA A 202 -0.15 -2.12 11.23
N ILE A 203 -1.36 -1.86 10.73
CA ILE A 203 -1.62 -1.02 9.55
C ILE A 203 -2.01 0.37 10.05
N HIS A 204 -1.56 1.42 9.38
CA HIS A 204 -1.78 2.81 9.78
C HIS A 204 -2.44 3.61 8.66
N TRP A 205 -3.35 4.50 9.04
CA TRP A 205 -3.99 5.50 8.19
C TRP A 205 -3.94 6.87 8.85
N MET A 206 -3.83 7.92 8.05
CA MET A 206 -4.12 9.27 8.55
C MET A 206 -5.61 9.38 8.85
N GLY A 207 -5.94 9.92 10.02
CA GLY A 207 -7.31 10.13 10.48
C GLY A 207 -7.57 11.60 10.82
N ALA A 208 -8.83 12.01 10.72
CA ALA A 208 -9.32 13.32 11.13
C ALA A 208 -10.59 13.15 11.94
N TYR A 209 -10.81 13.96 12.98
CA TYR A 209 -12.11 14.00 13.65
C TYR A 209 -13.08 14.89 12.87
N HIS A 210 -14.33 14.45 12.77
CA HIS A 210 -15.46 15.24 12.33
C HIS A 210 -15.82 16.21 13.47
N TYR A 211 -15.34 17.45 13.36
CA TYR A 211 -15.96 18.55 14.07
C TYR A 211 -17.14 19.08 13.24
N HIS A 212 -18.32 18.44 13.33
CA HIS A 212 -19.53 19.14 12.88
C HIS A 212 -20.82 18.73 13.61
N PRO A 213 -21.55 19.68 14.21
CA PRO A 213 -22.89 19.47 14.78
C PRO A 213 -24.05 19.60 13.77
N TYR A 214 -23.79 19.70 12.45
CA TYR A 214 -24.83 19.96 11.44
C TYR A 214 -24.90 18.86 10.36
N PRO A 215 -26.12 18.53 9.86
CA PRO A 215 -26.38 17.40 8.96
C PRO A 215 -26.02 17.64 7.47
N TYR A 216 -25.34 18.73 7.11
CA TYR A 216 -24.97 19.04 5.72
C TYR A 216 -23.49 19.40 5.58
N PRO A 217 -22.80 18.94 4.52
CA PRO A 217 -21.43 19.32 4.25
C PRO A 217 -21.36 20.81 3.89
N ILE A 218 -20.67 21.61 4.70
CA ILE A 218 -20.31 22.99 4.37
C ILE A 218 -18.98 22.91 3.61
N PRO A 219 -18.87 23.42 2.37
CA PRO A 219 -17.68 23.27 1.53
C PRO A 219 -16.39 23.97 2.04
N GLU A 220 -16.47 24.67 3.18
CA GLU A 220 -15.51 25.71 3.60
C GLU A 220 -14.98 25.51 5.03
N LEU A 221 -15.23 24.35 5.67
CA LEU A 221 -14.73 24.06 7.03
C LEU A 221 -13.74 22.89 7.05
N ASP A 222 -12.59 23.19 7.63
CA ASP A 222 -11.37 22.40 7.66
C ASP A 222 -11.52 21.12 8.47
N TYR A 223 -11.20 19.98 7.85
CA TYR A 223 -10.99 18.74 8.59
C TYR A 223 -9.62 18.80 9.26
N GLU A 224 -9.58 18.94 10.58
CA GLU A 224 -8.32 18.84 11.31
C GLU A 224 -7.87 17.36 11.34
N ILE A 225 -6.84 17.04 10.54
CA ILE A 225 -6.19 15.71 10.54
C ILE A 225 -5.37 15.55 11.83
N ASN A 226 -6.01 15.22 12.94
CA ASN A 226 -5.34 15.28 14.25
C ASN A 226 -4.77 13.96 14.75
N LEU A 227 -4.86 12.87 13.99
CA LEU A 227 -4.45 11.56 14.49
C LEU A 227 -4.05 10.56 13.41
N ILE A 228 -3.41 9.49 13.87
CA ILE A 228 -3.12 8.30 13.08
C ILE A 228 -3.99 7.17 13.64
N ILE A 229 -4.81 6.55 12.79
CA ILE A 229 -5.52 5.32 13.15
C ILE A 229 -4.61 4.16 12.86
N SER A 230 -4.45 3.26 13.83
CA SER A 230 -3.73 2.00 13.67
C SER A 230 -4.65 0.81 13.90
N PHE A 231 -4.42 -0.28 13.16
CA PHE A 231 -5.08 -1.57 13.33
C PHE A 231 -4.04 -2.62 13.65
N ASN A 232 -4.07 -3.18 14.86
CA ASN A 232 -3.17 -4.26 15.27
C ASN A 232 -3.57 -5.58 14.59
N LEU A 233 -2.66 -6.17 13.80
CA LEU A 233 -2.95 -7.38 13.03
C LEU A 233 -3.07 -8.65 13.90
N GLU A 234 -2.57 -8.61 15.14
CA GLU A 234 -2.62 -9.71 16.10
C GLU A 234 -3.89 -9.65 16.96
N SER A 235 -4.09 -8.55 17.70
CA SER A 235 -5.28 -8.39 18.55
C SER A 235 -6.55 -8.04 17.77
N GLU A 236 -6.43 -7.59 16.52
CA GLU A 236 -7.52 -7.06 15.69
C GLU A 236 -8.22 -5.84 16.32
N GLU A 237 -7.46 -5.02 17.03
CA GLU A 237 -7.96 -3.81 17.69
C GLU A 237 -7.54 -2.54 16.92
N LEU A 238 -8.43 -1.55 16.93
CA LEU A 238 -8.15 -0.21 16.44
C LEU A 238 -7.63 0.64 17.59
N GLN A 239 -6.60 1.44 17.32
CA GLN A 239 -5.99 2.35 18.29
C GLN A 239 -5.67 3.68 17.63
N GLU A 240 -5.84 4.75 18.39
CA GLU A 240 -5.43 6.09 17.99
C GLU A 240 -3.98 6.32 18.40
N ILE A 241 -3.19 6.88 17.50
CA ILE A 241 -1.80 7.26 17.70
C ILE A 241 -1.70 8.78 17.49
N PRO A 242 -1.02 9.51 18.39
CA PRO A 242 -0.93 10.96 18.29
C PRO A 242 -0.04 11.40 17.12
N CYS A 243 -0.49 12.44 16.43
CA CYS A 243 0.32 13.22 15.49
C CYS A 243 1.32 14.13 16.24
N PRO A 244 2.32 14.72 15.55
CA PRO A 244 3.18 15.75 16.14
C PRO A 244 2.37 16.96 16.60
N SER A 245 2.55 17.40 17.85
CA SER A 245 1.79 18.52 18.45
C SER A 245 2.12 19.90 17.88
N SER A 246 3.27 20.03 17.20
CA SER A 246 3.75 21.28 16.62
C SER A 246 3.27 21.55 15.20
N LEU A 247 2.49 20.64 14.61
CA LEU A 247 2.00 20.80 13.24
C LEU A 247 0.58 21.38 13.25
N GLU A 248 0.37 22.37 12.41
CA GLU A 248 -0.95 22.89 12.11
C GLU A 248 -1.55 22.04 10.98
N PHE A 249 -2.65 21.36 11.25
CA PHE A 249 -3.29 20.43 10.31
C PHE A 249 -4.34 21.10 9.42
N GLU A 250 -4.63 22.38 9.67
CA GLU A 250 -5.56 23.15 8.83
C GLU A 250 -4.99 23.25 7.43
N ASN A 251 -5.76 22.82 6.44
CA ASN A 251 -5.51 23.12 5.03
C ASN A 251 -4.25 22.40 4.43
N ASN A 252 -3.39 21.76 5.23
CA ASN A 252 -2.13 21.16 4.75
C ASN A 252 -2.22 19.74 4.16
N TYR A 253 -1.24 19.38 3.32
CA TYR A 253 -1.16 18.04 2.74
C TYR A 253 -0.21 17.14 3.53
N PHE A 254 -0.65 15.92 3.82
CA PHE A 254 0.11 14.94 4.61
C PHE A 254 0.23 13.61 3.88
N SER A 255 1.36 12.93 4.07
CA SER A 255 1.42 11.51 3.72
C SER A 255 2.38 10.72 4.60
N MET A 256 2.00 9.49 4.92
CA MET A 256 2.77 8.57 5.74
C MET A 256 3.68 7.67 4.92
N CYS A 257 4.82 7.34 5.54
CA CYS A 257 5.74 6.33 5.07
C CYS A 257 6.40 5.62 6.25
N VAL A 258 7.17 4.57 5.96
CA VAL A 258 8.07 3.95 6.92
C VAL A 258 9.49 4.28 6.50
N LEU A 259 10.20 5.01 7.35
CA LEU A 259 11.62 5.30 7.16
C LEU A 259 12.41 4.55 8.23
N GLU A 260 13.22 3.59 7.78
CA GLU A 260 14.14 2.86 8.66
C GLU A 260 13.49 2.23 9.90
N GLY A 261 12.29 1.68 9.70
CA GLY A 261 11.52 1.06 10.77
C GLY A 261 10.82 2.05 11.71
N CYS A 262 10.86 3.34 11.42
CA CYS A 262 10.11 4.37 12.13
C CYS A 262 8.89 4.82 11.33
N LEU A 263 7.79 5.08 12.02
CA LEU A 263 6.63 5.73 11.41
C LEU A 263 7.01 7.17 11.08
N SER A 264 6.79 7.58 9.84
CA SER A 264 7.24 8.86 9.33
C SER A 264 6.14 9.54 8.54
N MET A 265 6.15 10.86 8.57
CA MET A 265 5.14 11.69 7.93
C MET A 265 5.81 12.81 7.16
N PHE A 266 5.30 13.07 5.96
CA PHE A 266 5.57 14.29 5.23
C PHE A 266 4.44 15.28 5.46
N TYR A 267 4.83 16.54 5.57
CA TYR A 267 3.96 17.69 5.74
C TYR A 267 4.30 18.70 4.64
N ASP A 268 3.29 19.15 3.88
CA ASP A 268 3.41 20.16 2.84
C ASP A 268 2.48 21.34 3.19
N ASP A 269 3.09 22.46 3.53
CA ASP A 269 2.43 23.73 3.84
C ASP A 269 2.18 24.53 2.56
N TYR A 270 1.15 24.12 1.83
CA TYR A 270 0.68 24.77 0.59
C TYR A 270 1.72 25.05 -0.50
N GLY A 271 2.82 24.29 -0.52
CA GLY A 271 3.89 24.46 -1.48
C GLY A 271 4.87 25.58 -1.14
N ASP A 272 4.91 26.06 0.10
CA ASP A 272 5.98 26.94 0.60
C ASP A 272 7.17 26.09 1.08
N HIS A 273 6.91 25.04 1.86
CA HIS A 273 7.94 24.10 2.28
C HIS A 273 7.38 22.70 2.56
N VAL A 274 8.23 21.69 2.41
CA VAL A 274 7.95 20.29 2.73
C VAL A 274 8.84 19.85 3.89
N GLU A 275 8.23 19.35 4.96
CA GLU A 275 8.91 18.80 6.12
C GLU A 275 8.77 17.28 6.18
N MET A 276 9.79 16.63 6.75
CA MET A 276 9.70 15.23 7.17
C MET A 276 9.81 15.12 8.68
N TRP A 277 8.87 14.39 9.25
CA TRP A 277 8.78 14.06 10.67
C TRP A 277 8.94 12.56 10.87
N VAL A 278 9.65 12.17 11.92
CA VAL A 278 9.90 10.77 12.28
C VAL A 278 9.58 10.55 13.75
N MET A 279 8.75 9.55 14.03
CA MET A 279 8.43 9.09 15.39
C MET A 279 9.54 8.15 15.86
N LYS A 280 10.40 8.61 16.76
CA LYS A 280 11.55 7.83 17.26
C LYS A 280 11.12 6.68 18.15
N ASP A 281 10.13 6.93 19.01
CA ASP A 281 9.55 5.94 19.92
C ASP A 281 8.09 5.72 19.51
N TYR A 282 7.81 4.51 19.02
CA TYR A 282 6.49 4.20 18.47
C TYR A 282 5.36 4.44 19.47
N GLY A 283 4.36 5.21 19.08
CA GLY A 283 3.20 5.59 19.88
C GLY A 283 3.40 6.78 20.83
N VAL A 284 4.62 7.33 20.93
CA VAL A 284 4.94 8.43 21.85
C VAL A 284 4.94 9.76 21.10
N MET A 285 4.01 10.65 21.45
CA MET A 285 3.83 11.95 20.80
C MET A 285 5.10 12.81 20.85
N GLU A 286 5.76 12.85 22.00
CA GLU A 286 6.95 13.67 22.26
C GLU A 286 8.19 13.17 21.49
N SER A 287 8.13 11.97 20.92
CA SER A 287 9.22 11.37 20.14
C SER A 287 9.24 11.79 18.67
N TRP A 288 8.21 12.52 18.22
CA TRP A 288 8.19 13.08 16.88
C TRP A 288 9.30 14.12 16.74
N THR A 289 10.19 13.90 15.77
CA THR A 289 11.31 14.78 15.49
C THR A 289 11.31 15.17 14.02
N LYS A 290 11.47 16.46 13.74
CA LYS A 290 11.69 16.95 12.37
C LYS A 290 13.06 16.51 11.90
N LEU A 291 13.11 15.78 10.79
CA LEU A 291 14.35 15.32 10.17
C LEU A 291 14.94 16.39 9.25
N PHE A 292 14.10 17.05 8.45
CA PHE A 292 14.48 18.16 7.57
C PHE A 292 13.27 18.99 7.15
N SER A 293 13.53 20.15 6.55
CA SER A 293 12.58 21.01 5.84
C SER A 293 13.21 21.47 4.52
N ILE A 294 12.45 21.47 3.43
CA ILE A 294 12.87 21.87 2.08
C ILE A 294 11.91 22.94 1.57
N GLU A 295 12.41 24.08 1.15
CA GLU A 295 11.62 25.12 0.48
C GLU A 295 11.17 24.64 -0.92
N VAL A 296 9.91 24.93 -1.26
CA VAL A 296 9.31 24.57 -2.54
C VAL A 296 8.96 25.84 -3.32
N PRO A 297 9.14 25.87 -4.66
CA PRO A 297 8.78 27.05 -5.45
C PRO A 297 7.28 27.37 -5.36
N PRO A 298 6.89 28.66 -5.26
CA PRO A 298 5.50 29.09 -5.14
C PRO A 298 4.63 28.56 -6.29
N ARG A 299 3.39 28.14 -5.96
CA ARG A 299 2.37 27.55 -6.87
C ARG A 299 2.52 26.05 -7.21
N SER A 300 3.36 25.32 -6.47
CA SER A 300 3.42 23.86 -6.53
C SER A 300 2.29 23.20 -5.72
N LYS A 301 1.02 23.47 -6.06
CA LYS A 301 -0.13 22.94 -5.30
C LYS A 301 -0.38 21.45 -5.58
N TYR A 302 -0.57 20.67 -4.49
CA TYR A 302 -0.89 19.24 -4.40
C TYR A 302 0.28 18.29 -4.70
N THR A 303 1.04 17.94 -3.66
CA THR A 303 2.20 17.05 -3.79
C THR A 303 2.16 15.88 -2.80
N THR A 304 1.60 14.75 -3.23
CA THR A 304 1.79 13.45 -2.56
C THR A 304 3.28 13.10 -2.53
N VAL A 305 3.72 12.47 -1.43
CA VAL A 305 5.05 11.85 -1.23
C VAL A 305 5.40 10.97 -2.42
N LEU A 306 6.00 11.58 -3.43
CA LEU A 306 7.43 11.80 -3.60
C LEU A 306 7.59 13.08 -4.44
N TYR A 307 7.82 14.25 -3.84
CA TYR A 307 7.84 15.59 -4.49
C TYR A 307 7.97 15.61 -6.03
N ILE A 308 6.93 15.95 -6.80
CA ILE A 308 6.99 16.07 -8.28
C ILE A 308 6.73 17.54 -8.66
N PRO A 309 7.74 18.37 -8.96
CA PRO A 309 7.51 19.64 -9.63
C PRO A 309 7.01 19.40 -11.05
N ASN A 310 6.39 20.43 -11.63
CA ASN A 310 5.88 20.44 -13.01
C ASN A 310 6.96 20.24 -14.11
N ASP A 311 8.20 19.92 -13.73
CA ASP A 311 9.35 19.60 -14.59
C ASP A 311 9.70 18.09 -14.61
N GLY A 312 9.08 17.26 -13.75
CA GLY A 312 9.28 15.81 -13.68
C GLY A 312 10.22 15.28 -12.59
N ASN A 313 10.62 16.06 -11.58
CA ASN A 313 11.62 15.62 -10.57
C ASN A 313 11.07 15.20 -9.18
N THR A 314 10.78 13.91 -8.97
CA THR A 314 10.53 13.16 -7.70
C THR A 314 11.59 13.31 -6.59
N LEU A 315 11.23 13.35 -5.29
CA LEU A 315 12.17 13.10 -4.17
C LEU A 315 12.01 11.67 -3.62
N ILE A 316 13.07 10.85 -3.69
CA ILE A 316 13.09 9.50 -3.11
C ILE A 316 14.08 9.46 -1.94
N SER A 317 13.65 8.88 -0.81
CA SER A 317 14.55 8.51 0.29
C SER A 317 14.85 7.02 0.22
N ASN A 318 16.14 6.68 0.11
CA ASN A 318 16.64 5.30 0.20
C ASN A 318 17.91 5.31 1.05
N ASP A 319 17.74 5.19 2.37
CA ASP A 319 18.80 5.15 3.41
C ASP A 319 19.36 6.54 3.81
N HIS A 320 18.52 7.43 4.37
CA HIS A 320 18.83 8.82 4.77
C HIS A 320 19.35 9.77 3.69
N ARG A 321 19.56 9.29 2.46
CA ARG A 321 20.06 10.07 1.33
C ARG A 321 18.89 10.49 0.46
N PHE A 322 18.28 11.62 0.79
CA PHE A 322 17.28 12.28 -0.05
C PHE A 322 17.92 12.69 -1.37
N ARG A 323 17.31 12.30 -2.49
CA ARG A 323 17.81 12.63 -3.82
C ARG A 323 16.68 13.12 -4.71
N PRO A 324 16.89 14.21 -5.47
CA PRO A 324 16.04 14.50 -6.61
C PRO A 324 16.16 13.35 -7.62
N PHE A 325 15.05 12.98 -8.22
CA PHE A 325 14.84 11.81 -9.06
C PHE A 325 13.93 12.21 -10.21
N SER A 326 14.32 12.06 -11.47
CA SER A 326 13.45 12.48 -12.58
C SER A 326 12.58 11.34 -13.10
N VAL A 327 11.26 11.50 -13.10
CA VAL A 327 10.31 10.62 -13.78
C VAL A 327 10.06 11.15 -15.17
N THR A 328 10.76 10.56 -16.14
CA THR A 328 10.66 10.97 -17.54
C THR A 328 9.72 10.06 -18.33
N GLY A 329 8.95 10.62 -19.25
CA GLY A 329 8.13 9.85 -20.21
C GLY A 329 6.67 9.60 -19.83
N VAL A 330 6.18 10.14 -18.70
CA VAL A 330 4.74 10.17 -18.35
C VAL A 330 4.31 11.63 -18.22
N ARG A 331 3.27 12.03 -18.95
CA ARG A 331 2.79 13.43 -19.01
C ARG A 331 1.70 13.79 -17.99
N SER A 332 1.37 12.85 -17.11
CA SER A 332 0.26 12.93 -16.17
C SER A 332 0.75 13.09 -14.74
N ARG A 333 -0.14 13.60 -13.87
CA ARG A 333 0.12 13.72 -12.43
C ARG A 333 -0.08 12.37 -11.75
N PHE A 334 0.53 12.21 -10.59
CA PHE A 334 0.40 11.03 -9.73
C PHE A 334 -0.26 11.41 -8.41
N LYS A 335 -1.07 10.51 -7.84
CA LYS A 335 -1.86 10.78 -6.62
C LYS A 335 -1.43 9.99 -5.40
N GLU A 336 -0.86 8.82 -5.62
CA GLU A 336 -0.59 7.84 -4.58
C GLU A 336 0.71 7.13 -4.92
N SER A 337 1.45 6.78 -3.88
CA SER A 337 2.65 5.99 -3.99
C SER A 337 2.68 4.89 -2.93
N CYS A 338 3.33 3.78 -3.26
CA CYS A 338 3.47 2.66 -2.35
C CYS A 338 4.81 1.98 -2.57
N THR A 339 5.55 1.74 -1.48
CA THR A 339 6.75 0.90 -1.53
C THR A 339 6.33 -0.55 -1.74
N HIS A 340 6.93 -1.19 -2.73
CA HIS A 340 6.61 -2.53 -3.17
C HIS A 340 7.90 -3.34 -3.34
N ILE A 341 7.81 -4.65 -3.19
CA ILE A 341 8.92 -5.56 -3.46
C ILE A 341 8.49 -6.61 -4.46
N GLU A 342 9.39 -7.03 -5.35
CA GLU A 342 9.07 -8.06 -6.33
C GLU A 342 9.14 -9.45 -5.67
N THR A 343 8.12 -10.28 -5.84
CA THR A 343 8.01 -11.57 -5.14
C THR A 343 7.43 -12.66 -6.02
N LEU A 344 7.78 -13.91 -5.74
CA LEU A 344 7.15 -15.09 -6.32
C LEU A 344 6.00 -15.66 -5.48
N LEU A 345 5.60 -14.95 -4.42
CA LEU A 345 4.51 -15.35 -3.52
C LEU A 345 3.21 -15.59 -4.30
N SER A 346 2.68 -16.80 -4.20
CA SER A 346 1.41 -17.17 -4.83
C SER A 346 0.24 -16.71 -3.96
N ILE A 347 -0.65 -15.90 -4.53
CA ILE A 347 -1.91 -15.52 -3.88
C ILE A 347 -2.80 -16.74 -3.69
N ALA A 348 -2.85 -17.66 -4.67
CA ALA A 348 -3.63 -18.90 -4.53
C ALA A 348 -3.22 -19.68 -3.27
N SER A 349 -1.92 -19.77 -2.98
CA SER A 349 -1.42 -20.42 -1.76
C SER A 349 -1.84 -19.71 -0.46
N LEU A 350 -2.12 -18.40 -0.51
CA LEU A 350 -2.62 -17.65 0.65
C LEU A 350 -4.12 -17.88 0.88
N MET A 351 -4.87 -18.20 -0.18
CA MET A 351 -6.33 -18.36 -0.13
C MET A 351 -6.76 -19.78 0.25
N THR A 352 -5.88 -20.78 0.19
CA THR A 352 -6.25 -22.21 0.36
C THR A 352 -6.17 -22.74 1.79
N ARG A 353 -6.09 -21.89 2.82
CA ARG A 353 -5.85 -22.33 4.22
C ARG A 353 -6.93 -23.20 4.88
N ASN A 354 -8.08 -23.45 4.24
CA ASN A 354 -9.15 -24.32 4.77
C ASN A 354 -9.81 -25.23 3.71
N GLY A 355 -9.13 -25.55 2.61
CA GLY A 355 -9.67 -26.47 1.59
C GLY A 355 -10.78 -25.91 0.70
N VAL A 356 -11.04 -24.59 0.77
CA VAL A 356 -11.92 -23.89 -0.18
C VAL A 356 -11.04 -23.11 -1.15
N GLU A 357 -11.02 -23.54 -2.41
CA GLU A 357 -10.44 -22.74 -3.50
C GLU A 357 -11.37 -21.56 -3.77
N ILE A 358 -10.92 -20.34 -3.47
CA ILE A 358 -11.49 -19.15 -4.10
C ILE A 358 -10.88 -19.10 -5.50
N GLU A 359 -11.72 -19.09 -6.54
CA GLU A 359 -11.28 -19.06 -7.94
C GLU A 359 -10.24 -17.95 -8.16
N THR A 360 -8.97 -18.33 -8.17
CA THR A 360 -7.91 -17.45 -8.63
C THR A 360 -7.88 -17.53 -10.14
N ALA A 361 -8.03 -16.39 -10.81
CA ALA A 361 -7.81 -16.32 -12.24
C ALA A 361 -6.31 -16.47 -12.52
N SER A 362 -5.84 -17.72 -12.64
CA SER A 362 -4.54 -18.03 -13.23
C SER A 362 -4.73 -18.21 -14.75
N MET A 363 -3.79 -17.68 -15.55
CA MET A 363 -3.82 -17.89 -16.99
C MET A 363 -3.80 -19.39 -17.30
N LYS A 364 -4.82 -19.89 -17.99
CA LYS A 364 -4.73 -21.13 -18.77
C LYS A 364 -3.51 -20.98 -19.68
N ASN A 365 -2.54 -21.87 -19.53
CA ASN A 365 -1.40 -22.00 -20.42
C ASN A 365 -1.89 -22.05 -21.88
N ASN A 366 -1.59 -21.01 -22.66
CA ASN A 366 -1.62 -21.14 -24.11
C ASN A 366 -0.50 -22.12 -24.48
N LYS A 367 -0.88 -23.35 -24.82
CA LYS A 367 0.00 -24.25 -25.57
C LYS A 367 0.30 -23.58 -26.91
N PRO A 368 1.55 -23.56 -27.37
CA PRO A 368 1.83 -23.22 -28.76
C PRO A 368 1.32 -24.37 -29.64
N GLU A 369 0.50 -24.04 -30.64
CA GLU A 369 0.34 -24.85 -31.85
C GLU A 369 1.51 -24.60 -32.80
#